data_AF-A0A958MUV7-F1
#
_entry.id   AF-A0A958MUV7-F1
#
_cell.length_a   1.000
_cell.length_b   1.000
_cell.length_c   1.000
_cell.angle_alpha   90.00
_cell.angle_beta   90.00
_cell.angle_gamma   90.00
#
_symmetry.space_group_name_H-M   'P 1'
#
loop_
_entity.id
_entity.type
_entity.pdbx_description
1 polymer ?
#
loop_
_entity_poly.entity_id
_entity_poly.type
_entity_poly.pdbx_seq_one_letter_code
_entity_poly.pdbx_strand_id
1 'polypeptide(L)'
;ALVVPKPPEPTEAPLENNLQPSSRIPWARLLKRVFQVDVESCSLCGDKMKITAAIEDPQVIKKILGHLGLPTKPPKIWPARGPPGSAPDFDEVQQFPEFDFA
;
A
#
# COMPACT_ATOMS: atom_id res chain seq x y z
N ALA A 1 58.83 5.03 -14.02
CA ALA A 1 57.48 4.45 -13.99
C ALA A 1 56.47 5.59 -13.86
N LEU A 2 55.55 5.73 -14.81
CA LEU A 2 54.51 6.77 -14.77
C LEU A 2 53.47 6.37 -13.74
N VAL A 3 53.40 7.10 -12.62
CA VAL A 3 52.30 6.95 -11.66
C VAL A 3 51.10 7.69 -12.24
N VAL A 4 50.13 6.94 -12.74
CA VAL A 4 48.83 7.49 -13.15
C VAL A 4 48.03 7.73 -11.85
N PRO A 5 47.58 8.96 -11.56
CA PRO A 5 46.74 9.19 -10.39
C PRO A 5 45.40 8.46 -10.57
N LYS A 6 45.00 7.70 -9.55
CA LYS A 6 43.70 7.04 -9.45
C LYS A 6 42.60 8.11 -9.60
N PRO A 7 41.60 7.92 -10.49
CA PRO A 7 40.49 8.85 -10.62
C PRO A 7 39.80 9.04 -9.26
N PRO A 8 39.37 10.25 -8.89
CA PRO A 8 38.65 10.45 -7.65
C PRO A 8 37.43 9.53 -7.65
N GLU A 9 37.26 8.78 -6.56
CA GLU A 9 36.05 7.98 -6.35
C GLU A 9 34.84 8.91 -6.45
N PRO A 10 33.73 8.47 -7.08
CA PRO A 10 32.57 9.32 -7.23
C PRO A 10 32.08 9.66 -5.83
N THR A 11 32.31 10.91 -5.43
CA THR A 11 31.74 11.50 -4.24
C THR A 11 30.24 11.29 -4.36
N GLU A 12 29.67 10.51 -3.44
CA GLU A 12 28.22 10.47 -3.23
C GLU A 12 27.82 11.89 -2.82
N ALA A 13 27.55 12.73 -3.82
CA ALA A 13 26.90 14.00 -3.61
C ALA A 13 25.62 13.70 -2.81
N PRO A 14 25.28 14.52 -1.80
CA PRO A 14 23.97 14.44 -1.19
C PRO A 14 22.96 14.39 -2.33
N LEU A 15 22.06 13.41 -2.31
CA LEU A 15 20.88 13.42 -3.15
C LEU A 15 20.08 14.64 -2.70
N GLU A 16 20.46 15.80 -3.22
CA GLU A 16 19.70 17.04 -3.16
C GLU A 16 18.42 16.72 -3.90
N ASN A 17 17.45 16.26 -3.12
CA ASN A 17 16.10 16.05 -3.58
C ASN A 17 15.65 17.40 -4.10
N ASN A 18 15.76 17.57 -5.41
CA ASN A 18 15.01 18.54 -6.19
C ASN A 18 13.54 18.17 -6.00
N LEU A 19 13.00 18.52 -4.83
CA LEU A 19 11.59 18.54 -4.54
C LEU A 19 11.02 19.73 -5.31
N GLN A 20 10.98 19.58 -6.63
CA GLN A 20 9.88 20.14 -7.40
C GLN A 20 8.61 19.83 -6.58
N PRO A 21 7.73 20.80 -6.28
CA PRO A 21 6.49 20.53 -5.58
C PRO A 21 5.60 19.68 -6.50
N SER A 22 5.90 18.39 -6.55
CA SER A 22 5.07 17.40 -7.18
C SER A 22 3.85 17.33 -6.29
N SER A 23 2.71 17.76 -6.81
CA SER A 23 1.39 17.58 -6.19
C SER A 23 1.07 16.09 -5.91
N ARG A 24 1.94 15.16 -6.32
CA ARG A 24 1.80 13.72 -6.09
C ARG A 24 2.30 13.35 -4.70
N ILE A 25 1.35 13.02 -3.83
CA ILE A 25 1.62 12.38 -2.55
C ILE A 25 2.07 10.93 -2.83
N PRO A 26 3.19 10.45 -2.26
CA PRO A 26 3.59 9.05 -2.39
C PRO A 26 2.48 8.11 -1.92
N TRP A 27 2.28 7.00 -2.63
CA TRP A 27 1.24 6.01 -2.32
C TRP A 27 1.31 5.52 -0.86
N ALA A 28 2.52 5.22 -0.36
CA ALA A 28 2.72 4.79 1.02
C ALA A 28 2.25 5.84 2.05
N ARG A 29 2.49 7.13 1.78
CA ARG A 29 2.02 8.23 2.64
C ARG A 29 0.50 8.38 2.60
N LEU A 30 -0.16 8.07 1.47
CA LEU A 30 -1.61 8.04 1.39
C LEU A 30 -2.20 6.89 2.23
N LEU A 31 -1.61 5.70 2.16
CA LEU A 31 -2.04 4.57 2.99
C LEU A 31 -1.99 4.89 4.48
N LYS A 32 -0.88 5.51 4.92
CA LYS A 32 -0.73 5.95 6.31
C LYS A 32 -1.77 6.99 6.70
N ARG A 33 -2.11 7.92 5.80
CA ARG A 33 -3.08 8.98 6.08
C ARG A 33 -4.52 8.48 6.14
N VAL A 34 -4.92 7.60 5.22
CA VAL A 34 -6.32 7.16 5.07
C VAL A 34 -6.63 5.93 5.92
N PHE A 35 -5.72 4.96 5.92
CA PHE A 35 -5.92 3.66 6.56
C PHE A 35 -5.08 3.47 7.81
N GLN A 36 -4.23 4.44 8.19
CA GLN A 36 -3.31 4.32 9.32
C GLN A 36 -2.32 3.14 9.19
N VAL A 37 -2.06 2.70 7.95
CA VAL A 37 -1.12 1.63 7.64
C VAL A 37 0.23 2.24 7.22
N ASP A 38 1.29 1.93 7.97
CA ASP A 38 2.66 2.29 7.61
C ASP A 38 3.37 1.12 6.91
N VAL A 39 3.82 1.34 5.67
CA VAL A 39 4.51 0.34 4.84
C VAL A 39 5.98 0.71 4.59
N GLU A 40 6.43 1.87 5.08
CA GLU A 40 7.81 2.34 4.90
C GLU A 40 8.71 1.98 6.08
N SER A 41 8.14 1.48 7.18
CA SER A 41 8.86 1.08 8.39
C SER A 41 8.50 -0.32 8.82
N CYS A 42 9.50 -1.09 9.23
CA CYS A 42 9.30 -2.42 9.80
C CYS A 42 8.65 -2.34 11.18
N SER A 43 7.58 -3.09 11.40
CA SER A 43 6.89 -3.14 12.71
C SER A 43 7.71 -3.83 13.81
N LEU A 44 8.71 -4.63 13.45
CA LEU A 44 9.55 -5.37 14.40
C LEU A 44 10.82 -4.60 14.80
N CYS A 45 11.52 -3.98 13.84
CA CYS A 45 12.79 -3.29 14.09
C CYS A 45 12.75 -1.77 13.86
N GLY A 46 11.72 -1.23 13.20
CA GLY A 46 11.61 0.20 12.91
C GLY A 46 12.43 0.69 11.72
N ASP A 47 13.24 -0.17 11.09
CA ASP A 47 14.05 0.19 9.93
C ASP A 47 13.19 0.49 8.69
N LYS A 48 13.78 1.27 7.78
CA LYS A 48 13.14 1.64 6.53
C LYS A 48 12.98 0.44 5.61
N MET A 49 11.73 0.15 5.24
CA MET A 49 11.37 -0.88 4.26
C MET A 49 11.23 -0.28 2.86
N LYS A 50 11.49 -1.11 1.84
CA LYS A 50 11.27 -0.77 0.43
C LYS A 50 10.29 -1.76 -0.18
N ILE A 51 9.28 -1.23 -0.87
CA ILE A 51 8.34 -2.03 -1.66
C ILE A 51 9.09 -2.60 -2.86
N THR A 52 9.11 -3.92 -2.99
CA THR A 52 9.83 -4.63 -4.07
C THR A 52 8.93 -5.01 -5.23
N ALA A 53 7.68 -5.38 -4.96
CA ALA A 53 6.71 -5.76 -5.98
C ALA A 53 5.27 -5.57 -5.46
N ALA A 54 4.34 -5.37 -6.40
CA ALA A 54 2.91 -5.55 -6.19
C ALA A 54 2.49 -6.88 -6.83
N ILE A 55 1.78 -7.72 -6.07
CA ILE A 55 1.31 -9.04 -6.53
C ILE A 55 -0.16 -8.93 -6.88
N GLU A 56 -0.50 -9.18 -8.14
CA GLU A 56 -1.88 -9.03 -8.65
C GLU A 56 -2.54 -10.37 -9.03
N ASP A 57 -1.77 -11.46 -9.17
CA ASP A 57 -2.30 -12.78 -9.49
C ASP A 57 -3.11 -13.37 -8.31
N PRO A 58 -4.42 -13.64 -8.48
CA PRO A 58 -5.27 -14.16 -7.41
C PRO A 58 -4.81 -15.51 -6.84
N GLN A 59 -4.22 -16.38 -7.65
CA GLN A 59 -3.75 -17.69 -7.20
C GLN A 59 -2.50 -17.54 -6.32
N VAL A 60 -1.61 -16.62 -6.69
CA VAL A 60 -0.41 -16.31 -5.90
C VAL A 60 -0.81 -15.64 -4.58
N ILE A 61 -1.73 -14.67 -4.62
CA ILE A 61 -2.26 -14.01 -3.42
C ILE A 61 -2.84 -15.05 -2.45
N LYS A 62 -3.71 -15.95 -2.93
CA LYS A 62 -4.30 -17.01 -2.08
C LYS A 62 -3.27 -17.92 -1.45
N LYS A 63 -2.23 -18.33 -2.20
CA LYS A 63 -1.14 -19.17 -1.69
C LYS A 63 -0.35 -18.46 -0.58
N ILE A 64 0.01 -17.20 -0.78
CA ILE A 64 0.76 -16.41 0.20
C ILE A 64 -0.08 -16.19 1.46
N LEU A 65 -1.33 -15.73 1.31
CA LEU A 65 -2.22 -15.48 2.43
C LEU A 65 -2.51 -16.77 3.22
N GLY A 66 -2.73 -17.89 2.53
CA GLY A 66 -2.91 -19.20 3.16
C GLY A 66 -1.68 -19.65 3.95
N HIS A 67 -0.48 -19.44 3.41
CA HIS A 67 0.77 -19.74 4.11
C HIS A 67 0.95 -18.89 5.39
N LEU A 68 0.51 -17.63 5.36
CA LEU A 68 0.55 -16.72 6.51
C LEU A 68 -0.61 -16.92 7.51
N GLY A 69 -1.55 -17.83 7.23
CA GLY A 69 -2.75 -18.02 8.05
C GLY A 69 -3.74 -16.85 8.00
N LEU A 70 -3.69 -16.04 6.94
CA LEU A 70 -4.58 -14.89 6.75
C LEU A 70 -5.83 -15.28 5.93
N PRO A 71 -6.95 -14.53 6.06
CA PRO A 71 -8.15 -14.75 5.25
C PRO A 71 -7.84 -14.65 3.75
N THR A 72 -8.18 -15.71 2.99
CA THR A 72 -7.95 -15.77 1.52
C THR A 72 -9.14 -15.28 0.70
N LYS A 73 -10.30 -15.09 1.35
CA LYS A 73 -11.49 -14.51 0.73
C LYS A 73 -11.48 -12.99 0.95
N PRO A 74 -11.75 -12.18 -0.08
CA PRO A 74 -11.89 -10.74 0.10
C PRO A 74 -13.07 -10.44 1.05
N PRO A 75 -13.01 -9.32 1.80
CA PRO A 75 -14.13 -8.90 2.62
C PRO A 75 -15.34 -8.58 1.75
N LYS A 76 -16.54 -8.74 2.32
CA LYS A 76 -17.79 -8.34 1.66
C LYS A 76 -17.74 -6.84 1.37
N ILE A 77 -17.98 -6.46 0.12
CA ILE A 77 -18.04 -5.05 -0.28
C ILE A 77 -19.31 -4.45 0.32
N TRP A 78 -19.15 -3.36 1.08
CA TRP A 78 -20.27 -2.58 1.60
C TRP A 78 -20.70 -1.54 0.56
N PRO A 79 -22.01 -1.24 0.43
CA PRO A 79 -22.49 -0.19 -0.46
C PRO A 79 -21.90 1.15 -0.02
N ALA A 80 -21.77 2.06 -0.98
CA ALA A 80 -21.37 3.43 -0.69
C ALA A 80 -22.35 4.05 0.32
N ARG A 81 -21.84 4.86 1.25
CA ARG A 81 -22.71 5.61 2.16
C ARG A 81 -23.65 6.50 1.33
N GLY A 82 -24.94 6.46 1.67
CA GLY A 82 -25.92 7.38 1.11
C GLY A 82 -25.63 8.83 1.50
N PRO A 83 -26.23 9.80 0.79
CA PRO A 83 -26.08 11.21 1.12
C PRO A 83 -26.54 11.51 2.57
N PRO A 84 -25.94 12.51 3.23
CA PRO A 84 -26.33 12.90 4.58
C PRO A 84 -27.84 13.17 4.65
N GLY A 85 -28.54 12.52 5.60
CA GLY A 85 -29.98 12.67 5.79
C GLY A 85 -30.87 11.66 5.06
N SER A 86 -30.30 10.75 4.26
CA SER A 86 -31.04 9.70 3.55
C SER A 86 -30.90 8.29 4.17
N ALA A 87 -30.38 8.19 5.40
CA ALA A 87 -30.11 6.89 6.00
C ALA A 87 -31.39 6.05 6.09
N PRO A 88 -31.48 4.90 5.40
CA PRO A 88 -32.50 3.91 5.71
C PRO A 88 -32.25 3.39 7.13
N ASP A 89 -33.30 2.88 7.76
CA ASP A 89 -33.24 2.34 9.12
C ASP A 89 -32.14 1.27 9.19
N PHE A 90 -31.36 1.28 10.27
CA PHE A 90 -30.11 0.51 10.39
C PHE A 90 -30.34 -1.00 10.24
N ASP A 91 -31.54 -1.48 10.56
CA ASP A 91 -31.97 -2.88 10.41
C ASP A 91 -32.27 -3.30 8.96
N GLU A 92 -32.53 -2.37 8.03
CA GLU A 92 -32.84 -2.67 6.62
C GLU A 92 -31.56 -2.88 5.77
N VAL A 93 -30.44 -2.32 6.21
CA VAL A 93 -29.15 -2.36 5.47
C VAL A 93 -28.43 -3.72 5.60
N GLN A 94 -28.88 -4.58 6.51
CA GLN A 94 -28.32 -5.92 6.71
C GLN A 94 -28.87 -6.96 5.71
N GLN A 95 -30.04 -6.70 5.12
CA GLN A 95 -30.69 -7.60 4.17
C GLN A 95 -30.20 -7.30 2.75
N PHE A 96 -28.97 -7.69 2.45
CA PHE A 96 -28.54 -7.75 1.05
C PHE A 96 -29.33 -8.85 0.33
N PRO A 97 -29.93 -8.60 -0.85
CA PRO A 97 -30.28 -9.71 -1.72
C PRO A 97 -29.00 -10.46 -2.08
N GLU A 98 -29.05 -11.79 -2.06
CA GLU A 98 -28.00 -12.63 -2.65
C GLU A 98 -27.83 -12.24 -4.12
N PHE A 99 -26.85 -11.38 -4.40
CA PHE A 99 -26.43 -11.14 -5.76
C PHE A 99 -25.51 -12.31 -6.15
N ASP A 100 -26.10 -13.30 -6.82
CA ASP A 100 -25.37 -14.35 -7.50
C ASP A 100 -24.59 -13.74 -8.66
N PHE A 101 -23.27 -13.66 -8.49
CA PHE A 101 -22.33 -13.39 -9.57
C PHE A 101 -21.98 -14.70 -10.30
N ALA A 102 -23.01 -15.38 -10.82
CA ALA A 102 -22.84 -16.50 -11.74
C ALA A 102 -22.25 -16.04 -13.08
#